data_AF-A0A7D5GMD5-F1
#
_entry.id   AF-A0A7D5GMD5-F1
#
_cell.length_a   1.000
_cell.length_b   1.000
_cell.length_c   1.000
_cell.angle_alpha   90.00
_cell.angle_beta   90.00
_cell.angle_gamma   90.00
#
_symmetry.space_group_name_H-M   'P 1'
#
loop_
_entity.id
_entity.type
_entity.pdbx_description
1 polymer ?
#
loop_
_entity_poly.entity_id
_entity_poly.type
_entity_poly.pdbx_seq_one_letter_code
_entity_poly.pdbx_strand_id
1 'polypeptide(L)' 'MTRTTYQCECGAHIEFKQDLEKEPGTTTPNWKCKDCGTPIPSMTAEKISHQDPS' A
#
# COMPACT_ATOMS: atom_id res chain seq x y z
N MET A 1 -11.29 5.32 14.99
CA MET A 1 -10.07 4.86 14.29
C MET A 1 -10.07 5.51 12.92
N THR A 2 -9.07 6.31 12.57
CA THR A 2 -8.97 6.95 11.24
C THR A 2 -8.37 5.98 10.26
N ARG A 3 -9.15 5.59 9.25
CA ARG A 3 -8.70 4.73 8.16
C ARG A 3 -7.79 5.53 7.24
N THR A 4 -6.60 5.02 6.99
CA THR A 4 -5.66 5.56 6.01
C THR A 4 -6.05 5.00 4.66
N THR A 5 -6.34 5.90 3.72
CA THR A 5 -6.53 5.56 2.31
C THR A 5 -5.48 6.32 1.51
N TYR A 6 -5.03 5.71 0.42
CA TYR A 6 -4.09 6.32 -0.51
C TYR A 6 -4.61 6.15 -1.93
N GLN A 7 -4.67 7.25 -2.66
CA GLN A 7 -5.02 7.22 -4.08
C GLN A 7 -3.74 7.15 -4.89
N CYS A 8 -3.58 6.06 -5.63
CA CYS A 8 -2.48 5.89 -6.56
C CYS A 8 -2.67 6.82 -7.77
N GLU A 9 -1.57 7.23 -8.41
CA GLU A 9 -1.60 8.08 -9.61
C GLU A 9 -2.29 7.41 -10.80
N CYS A 10 -2.34 6.08 -10.84
CA CYS A 10 -3.11 5.34 -11.83
C CYS A 10 -4.63 5.35 -11.57
N GLY A 11 -5.08 5.95 -10.47
CA GLY A 11 -6.49 6.03 -10.06
C GLY A 11 -6.94 4.91 -9.12
N ALA A 12 -6.07 3.95 -8.81
CA ALA A 12 -6.37 2.87 -7.87
C ALA A 12 -6.53 3.40 -6.42
N HIS A 13 -7.55 2.93 -5.73
CA HIS A 13 -7.75 3.22 -4.31
C HIS A 13 -7.10 2.13 -3.47
N ILE A 14 -6.09 2.52 -2.68
CA ILE A 14 -5.38 1.62 -1.79
C ILE A 14 -5.86 1.89 -0.37
N GLU A 15 -6.57 0.91 0.18
CA GLU A 15 -7.21 1.03 1.48
C GLU A 15 -6.82 -0.09 2.45
N PHE A 16 -6.32 -1.21 1.91
CA PHE A 16 -5.87 -2.36 2.66
C PHE A 16 -4.61 -3.00 2.08
N LYS A 17 -4.02 -3.91 2.86
CA LYS A 17 -2.87 -4.74 2.43
C LYS A 17 -3.11 -5.52 1.13
N GLN A 18 -4.37 -5.81 0.78
CA GLN A 18 -4.71 -6.57 -0.43
C GLN A 18 -4.52 -5.77 -1.74
N ASP A 19 -4.53 -4.44 -1.63
CA ASP A 19 -4.30 -3.48 -2.72
C ASP A 19 -2.81 -3.13 -2.88
N LEU A 20 -1.99 -3.58 -1.91
CA LEU A 20 -0.55 -3.42 -1.90
C LEU A 20 0.13 -4.71 -2.35
N GLU A 21 1.17 -4.56 -3.16
CA GLU A 21 2.08 -5.62 -3.54
C GLU A 21 3.44 -5.37 -2.87
N LYS A 22 3.97 -6.37 -2.18
CA LYS A 22 5.28 -6.26 -1.52
C LYS A 22 6.38 -6.51 -2.54
N GLU A 23 7.30 -5.56 -2.68
CA GLU A 23 8.47 -5.75 -3.54
C GLU A 23 9.50 -6.67 -2.86
N PRO A 24 9.92 -7.77 -3.51
CA PRO A 24 10.95 -8.66 -2.97
C PRO A 24 12.36 -8.08 -3.20
N GLY A 25 13.28 -8.33 -2.26
CA GLY A 25 14.71 -8.07 -2.44
C GLY A 25 15.25 -6.78 -1.81
N THR A 26 14.41 -5.98 -1.15
CA THR A 26 14.84 -4.79 -0.40
C THR A 26 14.91 -5.08 1.10
N THR A 27 15.92 -4.55 1.79
CA THR A 27 16.08 -4.67 3.25
C THR A 27 14.91 -4.02 4.01
N THR A 28 14.36 -2.94 3.47
CA THR A 28 13.13 -2.30 3.93
C THR A 28 11.92 -2.83 3.18
N PRO A 29 10.75 -2.99 3.82
CA PRO A 29 9.53 -3.38 3.13
C PRO A 29 9.11 -2.27 2.15
N ASN A 30 9.40 -2.47 0.87
CA ASN A 30 8.92 -1.59 -0.19
C ASN A 30 7.59 -2.14 -0.70
N TRP A 31 6.63 -1.24 -0.94
CA TRP A 31 5.28 -1.60 -1.34
C TRP A 31 4.93 -0.87 -2.62
N LYS A 32 4.16 -1.54 -3.46
CA LYS A 32 3.69 -1.05 -4.73
C LYS A 32 2.19 -1.15 -4.81
N CYS A 33 1.58 -0.33 -5.66
CA CYS A 33 0.21 -0.54 -6.07
C CYS A 33 0.13 -1.89 -6.79
N LYS A 34 -0.77 -2.76 -6.35
CA LYS A 34 -1.02 -4.04 -7.02
C LYS A 34 -1.57 -3.88 -8.45
N ASP A 35 -2.27 -2.77 -8.71
CA ASP A 35 -2.96 -2.54 -9.99
C ASP A 35 -2.00 -2.10 -11.10
N CYS A 36 -1.13 -1.12 -10.80
CA CYS A 36 -0.25 -0.50 -11.79
C CYS A 36 1.25 -0.63 -11.47
N GLY A 37 1.62 -1.21 -10.32
CA GLY A 37 3.02 -1.40 -9.92
C GLY A 37 3.72 -0.13 -9.42
N THR A 38 3.02 1.00 -9.33
CA THR A 38 3.59 2.27 -8.86
C THR A 38 4.10 2.15 -7.42
N PRO A 39 5.32 2.59 -7.11
CA PRO A 39 5.85 2.56 -5.75
C PRO A 39 5.03 3.46 -4.82
N ILE A 40 4.60 2.90 -3.69
CA ILE A 40 3.82 3.61 -2.67
C ILE A 40 4.78 4.03 -1.55
N PRO A 41 4.65 5.25 -1.01
CA PRO A 41 5.47 5.68 0.12
C PRO A 41 5.39 4.70 1.29
N SER A 42 6.53 4.19 1.76
CA SER A 42 6.59 3.14 2.79
C SER A 42 5.79 3.48 4.03
N MET A 43 5.85 4.74 4.52
CA MET A 43 5.07 5.16 5.69
C MET A 43 3.55 5.02 5.51
N THR A 44 3.04 5.31 4.31
CA THR A 44 1.61 5.19 4.01
C THR A 44 1.24 3.73 3.80
N ALA A 45 2.07 3.00 3.06
CA ALA A 45 1.87 1.58 2.82
C ALA A 45 1.95 0.74 4.11
N GLU A 46 2.82 1.09 5.05
CA GLU A 46 2.89 0.46 6.37
C GLU A 46 1.58 0.66 7.13
N LYS A 47 1.07 1.90 7.22
CA LYS A 47 -0.23 2.17 7.86
C LYS A 47 -1.36 1.36 7.24
N ILE A 48 -1.43 1.32 5.91
CA ILE A 48 -2.45 0.56 5.17
C ILE A 48 -2.26 -0.95 5.33
N SER A 49 -1.02 -1.44 5.34
CA SER A 49 -0.71 -2.85 5.53
C SER A 49 -1.09 -3.34 6.93
N HIS A 50 -1.04 -2.47 7.93
CA HIS A 50 -1.48 -2.75 9.30
C HIS A 50 -3.01 -2.61 9.47
N GLN A 51 -3.72 -2.05 8.50
CA GLN A 51 -5.18 -2.00 8.53
C GLN A 51 -5.77 -3.35 8.09
N ASP A 52 -6.54 -3.95 9.00
CA ASP A 52 -7.30 -5.16 8.72
C ASP A 52 -8.80 -4.81 8.66
N PRO A 53 -9.55 -5.31 7.66
CA PRO A 53 -11.00 -5.22 7.65
C PRO A 53 -11.57 -6.15 8.73
N SER A 54 -11.91 -5.63 9.92
CA SER A 54 -12.65 -6.36 10.96
C SER A 54 -14.13 -6.49 10.61
#